data_AF-A0A3D5GH23-F1
#
_entry.id   AF-A0A3D5GH23-F1
#
_cell.length_a   1.000
_cell.length_b   1.000
_cell.length_c   1.000
_cell.angle_alpha   90.00
_cell.angle_beta   90.00
_cell.angle_gamma   90.00
#
_symmetry.space_group_name_H-M   'P 1'
#
loop_
_entity.id
_entity.type
_entity.pdbx_description
1 polymer ?
#
loop_
_entity_poly.entity_id
_entity_poly.type
_entity_poly.pdbx_seq_one_letter_code
_entity_poly.pdbx_strand_id
1 'polypeptide(L)'
;MEHQLVWWWGGSPVRGGTVRLAVPDQGLAAFECGLLIGGRPVLLADHSLALPRGGGMELRGSGLWAEVIVEDPGEHLSVGLEAFAVAVDDPDDAWRGGPDHLYRGTRLPVGLDLGAERCGEPVGADERGGVSSIPCRVVGEVLVADRAYDVDGWGWWMIGSDLSVRGGTARVRGRHTDGTWSVDARERPESMPWGRAPVLRPDAAANSALVDRRLVDLMADDGRPGIGWVEELVVPEV
;
A
#
# COMPACT_ATOMS: atom_id res chain seq x y z
N MET A 1 -7.04 4.90 -14.04
CA MET A 1 -5.69 5.21 -13.54
C MET A 1 -5.55 4.68 -12.12
N GLU A 2 -4.41 4.07 -11.79
CA GLU A 2 -4.17 3.49 -10.46
C GLU A 2 -2.72 3.74 -10.06
N HIS A 3 -2.51 4.17 -8.82
CA HIS A 3 -1.20 4.34 -8.21
C HIS A 3 -1.20 3.66 -6.85
N GLN A 4 -0.12 2.96 -6.53
CA GLN A 4 0.12 2.41 -5.21
C GLN A 4 1.51 2.85 -4.74
N LEU A 5 1.64 3.22 -3.48
CA LEU A 5 2.91 3.47 -2.79
C LEU A 5 2.98 2.52 -1.61
N VAL A 6 4.10 1.81 -1.47
CA VAL A 6 4.45 1.10 -0.25
C VAL A 6 5.78 1.63 0.26
N TRP A 7 5.90 1.84 1.56
CA TRP A 7 7.12 2.41 2.14
C TRP A 7 7.42 1.83 3.52
N TRP A 8 8.67 1.97 3.94
CA TRP A 8 9.14 1.61 5.26
C TRP A 8 10.36 2.43 5.67
N TRP A 9 10.53 2.59 6.99
CA TRP A 9 11.62 3.33 7.58
C TRP A 9 11.92 2.85 9.00
N GLY A 10 13.04 3.32 9.57
CA GLY A 10 13.52 2.89 10.88
C GLY A 10 14.27 1.55 10.85
N GLY A 11 14.65 1.08 12.04
CA GLY A 11 15.45 -0.14 12.22
C GLY A 11 14.78 -1.19 13.11
N SER A 12 14.49 -0.87 14.37
CA SER A 12 13.74 -1.75 15.28
C SER A 12 12.94 -0.93 16.31
N PRO A 13 11.59 -0.92 16.26
CA PRO A 13 10.78 -1.57 15.24
C PRO A 13 10.90 -0.88 13.87
N VAL A 14 10.82 -1.66 12.80
CA VAL A 14 10.58 -1.14 11.45
C VAL A 14 9.15 -0.60 11.40
N ARG A 15 8.97 0.57 10.77
CA ARG A 15 7.67 1.16 10.49
C ARG A 15 7.42 1.20 8.99
N GLY A 16 6.17 1.28 8.58
CA GLY A 16 5.85 1.38 7.17
C GLY A 16 4.41 1.74 6.91
N GLY A 17 4.09 1.91 5.64
CA GLY A 17 2.72 2.06 5.20
C GLY A 17 2.50 1.65 3.75
N THR A 18 1.23 1.63 3.39
CA THR A 18 0.75 1.41 2.03
C THR A 18 -0.37 2.40 1.74
N VAL A 19 -0.39 2.94 0.53
CA VAL A 19 -1.50 3.71 -0.05
C VAL A 19 -1.80 3.16 -1.43
N ARG A 20 -3.07 3.02 -1.76
CA ARG A 20 -3.55 2.75 -3.12
C ARG A 20 -4.67 3.71 -3.44
N LEU A 21 -4.58 4.36 -4.60
CA LEU A 21 -5.61 5.21 -5.16
C LEU A 21 -5.94 4.73 -6.58
N ALA A 22 -7.18 4.32 -6.81
CA ALA A 22 -7.66 3.82 -8.09
C ALA A 22 -8.87 4.61 -8.57
N VAL A 23 -8.76 5.20 -9.76
CA VAL A 23 -9.79 5.98 -10.44
C VAL A 23 -10.07 5.31 -11.78
N PRO A 24 -11.13 4.50 -11.91
CA PRO A 24 -11.49 3.91 -13.20
C PRO A 24 -12.11 4.96 -14.13
N ASP A 25 -12.22 4.64 -15.42
CA ASP A 25 -12.87 5.52 -16.42
C ASP A 25 -14.39 5.67 -16.15
N GLN A 26 -15.00 4.66 -15.53
CA GLN A 26 -16.41 4.62 -15.13
C GLN A 26 -16.56 3.85 -13.82
N GLY A 27 -17.63 4.13 -13.07
CA GLY A 27 -17.93 3.45 -11.80
C GLY A 27 -17.51 4.27 -10.58
N LEU A 28 -16.97 3.58 -9.57
CA LEU A 28 -16.54 4.17 -8.30
C LEU A 28 -15.02 4.10 -8.18
N ALA A 29 -14.44 5.14 -7.59
CA ALA A 29 -13.04 5.16 -7.21
C ALA A 29 -12.83 4.42 -5.89
N ALA A 30 -11.59 4.00 -5.67
CA ALA A 30 -11.17 3.32 -4.46
C ALA A 30 -9.94 3.98 -3.83
N PHE A 31 -9.96 4.07 -2.51
CA PHE A 31 -8.82 4.48 -1.70
C PHE A 31 -8.56 3.44 -0.62
N GLU A 32 -7.29 3.09 -0.42
CA GLU A 32 -6.85 2.19 0.63
C GLU A 32 -5.59 2.75 1.27
N CYS A 33 -5.51 2.68 2.60
CA CYS A 33 -4.33 3.03 3.36
C CYS A 33 -4.14 2.08 4.54
N GLY A 34 -2.91 1.66 4.78
CA GLY A 34 -2.52 0.89 5.96
C GLY A 34 -1.24 1.44 6.54
N LEU A 35 -1.22 1.68 7.86
CA LEU A 35 -0.06 2.22 8.57
C LEU A 35 0.38 1.28 9.69
N LEU A 36 1.69 1.03 9.74
CA LEU A 36 2.38 0.18 10.69
C LEU A 36 3.40 1.05 11.47
N ILE A 37 2.94 1.77 12.49
CA ILE A 37 3.76 2.76 13.24
C ILE A 37 4.32 2.26 14.58
N GLY A 38 4.14 0.96 14.87
CA GLY A 38 4.43 0.32 16.15
C GLY A 38 3.17 0.26 17.03
N GLY A 39 2.72 -0.96 17.34
CA GLY A 39 1.43 -1.21 18.00
C GLY A 39 0.39 -1.77 17.03
N ARG A 40 -0.88 -1.41 17.23
CA ARG A 40 -2.01 -1.85 16.40
C ARG A 40 -1.91 -1.26 14.99
N PRO A 41 -2.15 -2.04 13.92
CA PRO A 41 -2.22 -1.48 12.57
C PRO A 41 -3.40 -0.53 12.44
N VAL A 42 -3.21 0.52 11.65
CA VAL A 42 -4.22 1.54 11.38
C VAL A 42 -4.64 1.42 9.93
N LEU A 43 -5.91 1.10 9.70
CA LEU A 43 -6.43 0.73 8.38
C LEU A 43 -7.56 1.65 7.94
N LEU A 44 -7.61 1.93 6.65
CA LEU A 44 -8.62 2.72 5.96
C LEU A 44 -8.83 2.13 4.56
N ALA A 45 -10.09 1.89 4.19
CA ALA A 45 -10.48 1.48 2.86
C ALA A 45 -11.86 2.07 2.56
N ASP A 46 -12.01 2.64 1.38
CA ASP A 46 -13.29 3.06 0.83
C ASP A 46 -13.28 2.80 -0.68
N HIS A 47 -14.07 1.83 -1.11
CA HIS A 47 -14.21 1.41 -2.51
C HIS A 47 -15.45 2.01 -3.18
N SER A 48 -16.09 2.98 -2.54
CA SER A 48 -17.39 3.54 -2.94
C SER A 48 -17.33 5.04 -3.24
N LEU A 49 -16.14 5.55 -3.57
CA LEU A 49 -15.91 6.98 -3.74
C LEU A 49 -16.39 7.47 -5.11
N ALA A 50 -16.96 8.67 -5.14
CA ALA A 50 -17.28 9.33 -6.40
C ALA A 50 -15.99 9.60 -7.19
N LEU A 51 -16.08 9.53 -8.53
CA LEU A 51 -14.96 9.88 -9.39
C LEU A 51 -14.51 11.34 -9.18
N PRO A 52 -13.20 11.64 -9.27
CA PRO A 52 -12.66 12.99 -9.20
C PRO A 52 -13.32 13.93 -10.20
N ARG A 53 -13.53 15.19 -9.79
CA ARG A 53 -13.95 16.25 -10.72
C ARG A 53 -12.70 16.80 -11.41
N GLY A 54 -12.61 16.69 -12.74
CA GLY A 54 -11.53 17.30 -13.53
C GLY A 54 -10.38 16.38 -13.93
N GLY A 55 -10.52 15.06 -13.80
CA GLY A 55 -9.57 14.09 -14.34
C GLY A 55 -8.25 13.94 -13.57
N GLY A 56 -8.12 14.59 -12.42
CA GLY A 56 -7.01 14.39 -11.48
C GLY A 56 -7.21 13.18 -10.56
N MET A 57 -6.30 13.02 -9.60
CA MET A 57 -6.29 11.91 -8.64
C MET A 57 -6.61 12.39 -7.21
N GLU A 58 -7.56 13.32 -7.09
CA GLU A 58 -8.11 13.80 -5.82
C GLU A 58 -9.43 13.07 -5.51
N LEU A 59 -9.50 12.40 -4.36
CA LEU A 59 -10.69 11.73 -3.86
C LEU A 59 -11.24 12.41 -2.61
N ARG A 60 -12.57 12.53 -2.55
CA ARG A 60 -13.30 13.10 -1.43
C ARG A 60 -14.44 12.18 -1.01
N GLY A 61 -14.51 11.90 0.28
CA GLY A 61 -15.53 11.09 0.91
C GLY A 61 -15.92 11.65 2.29
N SER A 62 -16.77 10.94 3.01
CA SER A 62 -17.18 11.34 4.36
C SER A 62 -16.02 11.22 5.35
N GLY A 63 -15.33 12.33 5.64
CA GLY A 63 -14.15 12.34 6.50
C GLY A 63 -12.91 11.73 5.84
N LEU A 64 -12.84 11.82 4.51
CA LEU A 64 -11.70 11.43 3.68
C LEU A 64 -11.43 12.53 2.65
N TRP A 65 -10.20 13.01 2.63
CA TRP A 65 -9.57 13.67 1.49
C TRP A 65 -8.25 12.96 1.21
N ALA A 66 -8.00 12.61 -0.05
CA ALA A 66 -6.74 12.01 -0.46
C ALA A 66 -6.37 12.50 -1.86
N GLU A 67 -5.08 12.65 -2.11
CA GLU A 67 -4.58 13.06 -3.42
C GLU A 67 -3.26 12.34 -3.74
N VAL A 68 -3.11 11.92 -4.99
CA VAL A 68 -1.82 11.51 -5.56
C VAL A 68 -1.47 12.45 -6.69
N ILE A 69 -0.34 13.16 -6.58
CA ILE A 69 0.15 14.04 -7.63
C ILE A 69 1.36 13.38 -8.26
N VAL A 70 1.31 13.10 -9.56
CA VAL A 70 2.49 12.72 -10.33
C VAL A 70 3.10 14.01 -10.88
N GLU A 71 4.15 14.48 -10.23
CA GLU A 71 4.82 15.73 -10.62
C GLU A 71 5.73 15.51 -11.82
N ASP A 72 6.48 14.41 -11.82
CA ASP A 72 7.32 13.97 -12.92
C ASP A 72 7.10 12.46 -13.18
N PRO A 73 6.45 12.08 -14.30
CA PRO A 73 6.11 10.69 -14.57
C PRO A 73 7.31 9.75 -14.51
N GLY A 74 7.27 8.78 -13.59
CA GLY A 74 8.34 7.81 -13.40
C GLY A 74 9.43 8.27 -12.44
N GLU A 75 9.45 9.54 -12.06
CA GLU A 75 10.52 10.16 -11.27
C GLU A 75 10.04 10.67 -9.90
N HIS A 76 8.90 11.35 -9.83
CA HIS A 76 8.41 11.96 -8.59
C HIS A 76 6.89 11.84 -8.47
N LEU A 77 6.41 11.33 -7.32
CA LEU A 77 5.03 11.47 -6.88
C LEU A 77 4.91 12.06 -5.47
N SER A 78 3.80 12.73 -5.20
CA SER A 78 3.42 13.18 -3.86
C SER A 78 2.08 12.54 -3.45
N VAL A 79 1.93 12.22 -2.17
CA VAL A 79 0.72 11.66 -1.57
C VAL A 79 0.25 12.54 -0.42
N GLY A 80 -0.95 13.08 -0.55
CA GLY A 80 -1.68 13.76 0.51
C GLY A 80 -2.79 12.89 1.08
N LEU A 81 -2.97 12.89 2.40
CA LEU A 81 -4.12 12.27 3.08
C LEU A 81 -4.56 13.12 4.25
N GLU A 82 -5.87 13.32 4.38
CA GLU A 82 -6.54 13.79 5.59
C GLU A 82 -7.77 12.93 5.80
N ALA A 83 -7.74 12.03 6.80
CA ALA A 83 -8.82 11.08 6.98
C ALA A 83 -9.00 10.64 8.43
N PHE A 84 -10.05 9.86 8.66
CA PHE A 84 -10.16 9.02 9.85
C PHE A 84 -10.01 7.56 9.48
N ALA A 85 -9.02 6.91 10.08
CA ALA A 85 -8.77 5.48 9.95
C ALA A 85 -9.10 4.77 11.26
N VAL A 86 -8.94 3.44 11.30
CA VAL A 86 -9.25 2.61 12.46
C VAL A 86 -8.01 1.84 12.89
N ALA A 87 -7.57 2.02 14.13
CA ALA A 87 -6.63 1.11 14.78
C ALA A 87 -7.35 -0.19 15.15
N VAL A 88 -6.96 -1.30 14.54
CA VAL A 88 -7.60 -2.62 14.71
C VAL A 88 -6.81 -3.51 15.68
N ASP A 89 -7.51 -4.33 16.46
CA ASP A 89 -6.88 -5.27 17.39
C ASP A 89 -6.45 -6.57 16.67
N ASP A 90 -7.28 -7.04 15.74
CA ASP A 90 -7.01 -8.18 14.86
C ASP A 90 -7.05 -7.73 13.39
N PRO A 91 -5.92 -7.77 12.66
CA PRO A 91 -5.88 -7.42 11.24
C PRO A 91 -6.88 -8.21 10.39
N ASP A 92 -7.19 -9.45 10.73
CA ASP A 92 -8.11 -10.29 9.93
C ASP A 92 -9.57 -9.81 9.99
N ASP A 93 -9.91 -8.89 10.91
CA ASP A 93 -11.21 -8.20 10.88
C ASP A 93 -11.42 -7.40 9.58
N ALA A 94 -10.34 -7.06 8.87
CA ALA A 94 -10.39 -6.45 7.54
C ALA A 94 -11.11 -7.32 6.49
N TRP A 95 -11.18 -8.64 6.69
CA TRP A 95 -11.84 -9.56 5.75
C TRP A 95 -13.19 -10.07 6.24
N ARG A 96 -13.39 -10.14 7.57
CA ARG A 96 -14.60 -10.72 8.19
C ARG A 96 -15.82 -9.84 8.03
N GLY A 97 -15.58 -8.54 7.97
CA GLY A 97 -16.63 -7.62 7.62
C GLY A 97 -16.68 -7.47 6.11
N GLY A 98 -17.69 -7.96 5.38
CA GLY A 98 -17.77 -7.85 3.90
C GLY A 98 -17.54 -6.46 3.25
N PRO A 99 -17.80 -6.29 1.94
CA PRO A 99 -17.27 -5.17 1.13
C PRO A 99 -17.64 -3.75 1.60
N ASP A 100 -18.70 -3.59 2.39
CA ASP A 100 -19.12 -2.30 2.96
C ASP A 100 -18.64 -2.05 4.40
N HIS A 101 -17.73 -2.89 4.93
CA HIS A 101 -17.41 -2.84 6.35
C HIS A 101 -16.45 -1.75 6.77
N LEU A 102 -16.87 -1.09 7.85
CA LEU A 102 -16.02 -0.33 8.73
C LEU A 102 -15.19 -1.31 9.57
N TYR A 103 -13.86 -1.15 9.56
CA TYR A 103 -12.97 -1.82 10.49
C TYR A 103 -13.48 -1.70 11.93
N ARG A 104 -13.38 -2.79 12.71
CA ARG A 104 -13.71 -2.78 14.14
C ARG A 104 -12.47 -2.35 14.92
N GLY A 105 -12.59 -1.26 15.68
CA GLY A 105 -11.47 -0.75 16.46
C GLY A 105 -11.63 0.70 16.87
N THR A 106 -10.50 1.36 17.15
CA THR A 106 -10.47 2.76 17.58
C THR A 106 -10.33 3.68 16.38
N ARG A 107 -11.37 4.47 16.09
CA ARG A 107 -11.32 5.51 15.04
C ARG A 107 -10.44 6.67 15.48
N LEU A 108 -9.49 7.07 14.64
CA LEU A 108 -8.53 8.12 14.92
C LEU A 108 -8.17 8.91 13.64
N PRO A 109 -7.78 10.20 13.76
CA PRO A 109 -7.35 10.97 12.60
C PRO A 109 -6.00 10.45 12.09
N VAL A 110 -5.85 10.42 10.77
CA VAL A 110 -4.61 10.12 10.08
C VAL A 110 -4.33 11.18 9.02
N GLY A 111 -3.05 11.43 8.78
CA GLY A 111 -2.63 12.31 7.70
C GLY A 111 -1.33 11.83 7.07
N LEU A 112 -1.16 12.15 5.79
CA LEU A 112 0.06 11.90 5.03
C LEU A 112 0.41 13.17 4.27
N ASP A 113 1.69 13.51 4.31
CA ASP A 113 2.33 14.46 3.40
C ASP A 113 3.65 13.81 3.00
N LEU A 114 3.64 13.03 1.93
CA LEU A 114 4.78 12.20 1.51
C LEU A 114 5.18 12.52 0.08
N GLY A 115 6.48 12.72 -0.14
CA GLY A 115 7.11 12.71 -1.45
C GLY A 115 7.86 11.39 -1.67
N ALA A 116 7.76 10.84 -2.87
CA ALA A 116 8.52 9.67 -3.29
C ALA A 116 9.30 9.96 -4.58
N GLU A 117 10.62 9.90 -4.48
CA GLU A 117 11.57 10.18 -5.55
C GLU A 117 12.25 8.90 -6.01
N ARG A 118 12.30 8.66 -7.32
CA ARG A 118 12.96 7.49 -7.92
C ARG A 118 14.43 7.46 -7.50
N CYS A 119 14.90 6.29 -7.05
CA CYS A 119 16.30 6.07 -6.69
C CYS A 119 16.83 4.69 -7.10
N GLY A 120 16.16 4.03 -8.04
CA GLY A 120 16.58 2.75 -8.62
C GLY A 120 16.06 2.58 -10.03
N GLU A 121 16.45 1.49 -10.67
CA GLU A 121 15.95 1.14 -12.00
C GLU A 121 14.50 0.64 -11.91
N PRO A 122 13.56 1.23 -12.66
CA PRO A 122 12.20 0.77 -12.70
C PRO A 122 12.10 -0.60 -13.37
N VAL A 123 11.12 -1.38 -12.92
CA VAL A 123 10.89 -2.75 -13.39
C VAL A 123 9.46 -2.91 -13.87
N GLY A 124 9.29 -3.77 -14.87
CA GLY A 124 7.99 -4.13 -15.43
C GLY A 124 7.56 -3.25 -16.61
N ALA A 125 6.68 -3.82 -17.43
CA ALA A 125 5.96 -3.13 -18.48
C ALA A 125 4.48 -3.13 -18.12
N ASP A 126 3.82 -1.97 -18.12
CA ASP A 126 2.36 -1.90 -18.16
C ASP A 126 1.85 -2.44 -19.52
N GLU A 127 0.53 -2.60 -19.67
CA GLU A 127 -0.09 -3.13 -20.90
C GLU A 127 0.20 -2.29 -22.16
N ARG A 128 0.75 -1.08 -22.00
CA ARG A 128 1.11 -0.14 -23.06
C ARG A 128 2.63 0.01 -23.23
N GLY A 129 3.43 -0.79 -22.52
CA GLY A 129 4.90 -0.76 -22.57
C GLY A 129 5.56 0.29 -21.69
N GLY A 130 4.83 0.95 -20.78
CA GLY A 130 5.32 1.89 -19.77
C GLY A 130 5.84 1.20 -18.50
N VAL A 131 6.47 1.94 -17.60
CA VAL A 131 7.00 1.41 -16.32
C VAL A 131 5.87 1.11 -15.33
N SER A 132 5.90 -0.04 -14.64
CA SER A 132 4.87 -0.41 -13.66
C SER A 132 5.32 -0.44 -12.19
N SER A 133 6.62 -0.48 -11.89
CA SER A 133 7.15 -0.48 -10.52
C SER A 133 8.47 0.28 -10.41
N ILE A 134 8.54 1.28 -9.53
CA ILE A 134 9.62 2.26 -9.42
C ILE A 134 10.17 2.25 -7.99
N PRO A 135 11.43 1.85 -7.78
CA PRO A 135 12.07 1.98 -6.48
C PRO A 135 12.27 3.45 -6.12
N CYS A 136 11.87 3.84 -4.91
CA CYS A 136 11.89 5.23 -4.49
C CYS A 136 12.42 5.42 -3.05
N ARG A 137 12.97 6.61 -2.79
CA ARG A 137 13.15 7.12 -1.43
C ARG A 137 11.89 7.88 -1.08
N VAL A 138 11.36 7.64 0.11
CA VAL A 138 10.13 8.26 0.60
C VAL A 138 10.49 9.17 1.75
N VAL A 139 10.10 10.44 1.66
CA VAL A 139 10.34 11.46 2.67
C VAL A 139 9.05 12.23 2.97
N GLY A 140 8.90 12.73 4.19
CA GLY A 140 7.75 13.54 4.58
C GLY A 140 7.24 13.22 5.97
N GLU A 141 5.94 13.34 6.19
CA GLU A 141 5.31 13.16 7.50
C GLU A 141 4.14 12.18 7.46
N VAL A 142 4.03 11.36 8.51
CA VAL A 142 2.85 10.54 8.81
C VAL A 142 2.27 11.00 10.14
N LEU A 143 0.99 11.34 10.13
CA LEU A 143 0.22 11.74 11.31
C LEU A 143 -0.70 10.59 11.72
N VAL A 144 -0.67 10.20 13.00
CA VAL A 144 -1.58 9.22 13.58
C VAL A 144 -2.01 9.69 14.96
N ALA A 145 -3.32 9.91 15.13
CA ALA A 145 -3.89 10.51 16.33
C ALA A 145 -3.24 11.88 16.66
N ASP A 146 -2.55 11.99 17.78
CA ASP A 146 -1.87 13.19 18.27
C ASP A 146 -0.36 13.19 17.98
N ARG A 147 0.13 12.27 17.14
CA ARG A 147 1.55 12.08 16.87
C ARG A 147 1.88 12.32 15.40
N ALA A 148 3.00 12.99 15.20
CA ALA A 148 3.67 13.14 13.91
C ALA A 148 4.94 12.27 13.87
N TYR A 149 5.20 11.68 12.72
CA TYR A 149 6.36 10.84 12.47
C TYR A 149 7.07 11.31 11.20
N ASP A 150 8.30 11.76 11.35
CA ASP A 150 9.17 12.02 10.20
C ASP A 150 9.49 10.70 9.48
N VAL A 151 9.24 10.71 8.18
CA VAL A 151 9.60 9.62 7.27
C VAL A 151 10.85 10.02 6.52
N ASP A 152 11.86 9.16 6.61
CA ASP A 152 13.00 9.12 5.71
C ASP A 152 13.33 7.64 5.51
N GLY A 153 12.91 7.10 4.38
CA GLY A 153 12.90 5.67 4.16
C GLY A 153 12.86 5.26 2.71
N TRP A 154 12.52 4.00 2.51
CA TRP A 154 12.54 3.34 1.20
C TRP A 154 11.12 2.93 0.83
N GLY A 155 10.86 2.83 -0.46
CA GLY A 155 9.57 2.41 -0.94
C GLY A 155 9.59 1.96 -2.39
N TRP A 156 8.40 1.58 -2.83
CA TRP A 156 8.09 1.28 -4.22
C TRP A 156 6.83 2.02 -4.61
N TRP A 157 6.88 2.70 -5.76
CA TRP A 157 5.73 3.26 -6.44
C TRP A 157 5.32 2.33 -7.57
N MET A 158 4.06 1.89 -7.58
CA MET A 158 3.50 1.08 -8.66
C MET A 158 2.45 1.88 -9.44
N ILE A 159 2.42 1.68 -10.76
CA ILE A 159 1.49 2.30 -11.70
C ILE A 159 0.66 1.21 -12.35
N GLY A 160 -0.67 1.37 -12.34
CA GLY A 160 -1.61 0.40 -12.89
C GLY A 160 -1.98 -0.74 -11.93
N SER A 161 -2.93 -1.57 -12.35
CA SER A 161 -3.40 -2.69 -11.54
C SER A 161 -2.42 -3.87 -11.59
N ASP A 162 -1.72 -4.14 -10.49
CA ASP A 162 -0.76 -5.28 -10.38
C ASP A 162 -1.45 -6.62 -10.00
N LEU A 163 -2.75 -6.60 -9.64
CA LEU A 163 -3.47 -7.81 -9.22
C LEU A 163 -4.08 -8.64 -10.37
N SER A 164 -3.43 -8.67 -11.53
CA SER A 164 -3.81 -9.57 -12.63
C SER A 164 -3.19 -10.97 -12.47
N VAL A 165 -3.34 -11.62 -11.31
CA VAL A 165 -2.89 -13.02 -11.18
C VAL A 165 -3.95 -13.92 -10.57
N ARG A 166 -4.55 -14.73 -11.44
CA ARG A 166 -5.16 -16.01 -11.07
C ARG A 166 -4.04 -16.93 -10.56
N GLY A 167 -3.97 -17.15 -9.25
CA GLY A 167 -3.21 -18.26 -8.66
C GLY A 167 -1.93 -17.89 -7.90
N GLY A 168 -2.08 -17.56 -6.63
CA GLY A 168 -1.16 -18.00 -5.57
C GLY A 168 0.26 -17.42 -5.48
N THR A 169 0.71 -16.55 -6.38
CA THR A 169 2.05 -15.93 -6.26
C THR A 169 1.97 -14.61 -5.51
N ALA A 170 2.64 -14.54 -4.35
CA ALA A 170 2.80 -13.30 -3.61
C ALA A 170 3.73 -12.33 -4.38
N ARG A 171 3.39 -11.05 -4.39
CA ARG A 171 4.20 -9.96 -4.95
C ARG A 171 5.11 -9.43 -3.87
N VAL A 172 6.41 -9.31 -4.17
CA VAL A 172 7.39 -8.76 -3.23
C VAL A 172 7.90 -7.42 -3.76
N ARG A 173 8.06 -6.45 -2.87
CA ARG A 173 8.65 -5.13 -3.12
C ARG A 173 9.56 -4.78 -1.95
N GLY A 174 10.87 -4.98 -2.13
CA GLY A 174 11.83 -4.86 -1.04
C GLY A 174 13.15 -4.23 -1.44
N ARG A 175 13.98 -4.01 -0.43
CA ARG A 175 15.36 -3.51 -0.55
C ARG A 175 16.26 -4.25 0.43
N HIS A 176 17.42 -4.70 -0.05
CA HIS A 176 18.43 -5.37 0.76
C HIS A 176 19.40 -4.37 1.40
N THR A 177 20.15 -4.82 2.40
CA THR A 177 21.08 -3.97 3.16
C THR A 177 22.24 -3.41 2.33
N ASP A 178 22.55 -4.03 1.18
CA ASP A 178 23.54 -3.52 0.22
C ASP A 178 22.97 -2.49 -0.77
N GLY A 179 21.67 -2.18 -0.66
CA GLY A 179 20.96 -1.23 -1.51
C GLY A 179 20.35 -1.85 -2.77
N THR A 180 20.51 -3.15 -3.00
CA THR A 180 19.83 -3.84 -4.11
C THR A 180 18.32 -3.93 -3.88
N TRP A 181 17.56 -3.82 -4.97
CA TRP A 181 16.10 -3.82 -4.96
C TRP A 181 15.56 -5.18 -5.39
N SER A 182 14.50 -5.63 -4.72
CA SER A 182 13.86 -6.92 -4.97
C SER A 182 12.40 -6.76 -5.36
N VAL A 183 12.03 -7.42 -6.45
CA VAL A 183 10.69 -7.40 -7.04
C VAL A 183 10.30 -8.83 -7.40
N ASP A 184 9.08 -9.23 -7.05
CA ASP A 184 8.48 -10.52 -7.41
C ASP A 184 9.37 -11.74 -7.09
N ALA A 185 9.74 -11.86 -5.81
CA ALA A 185 10.43 -13.05 -5.33
C ALA A 185 9.57 -14.29 -5.63
N ARG A 186 10.22 -15.34 -6.16
CA ARG A 186 9.56 -16.59 -6.55
C ARG A 186 9.08 -17.39 -5.33
N GLU A 187 9.63 -17.11 -4.16
CA GLU A 187 9.35 -17.81 -2.91
C GLU A 187 8.62 -16.87 -1.94
N ARG A 188 7.69 -17.44 -1.17
CA ARG A 188 6.95 -16.70 -0.15
C ARG A 188 7.87 -16.50 1.05
N PRO A 189 8.13 -15.26 1.48
CA PRO A 189 8.87 -15.04 2.72
C PRO A 189 8.09 -15.64 3.90
N GLU A 190 8.75 -16.53 4.65
CA GLU A 190 8.16 -17.20 5.83
C GLU A 190 8.43 -16.45 7.14
N SER A 191 9.08 -15.30 7.08
CA SER A 191 9.39 -14.49 8.26
C SER A 191 8.11 -13.95 8.92
N MET A 192 8.14 -13.87 10.25
CA MET A 192 7.06 -13.24 11.01
C MET A 192 6.97 -11.76 10.61
N PRO A 193 5.80 -11.25 10.21
CA PRO A 193 5.68 -9.88 9.77
C PRO A 193 5.86 -8.89 10.93
N TRP A 194 6.51 -7.76 10.63
CA TRP A 194 6.52 -6.58 11.50
C TRP A 194 5.12 -6.01 11.71
N GLY A 195 4.23 -6.20 10.73
CA GLY A 195 2.82 -5.88 10.81
C GLY A 195 2.09 -6.25 9.51
N ARG A 196 0.75 -6.21 9.59
CA ARG A 196 -0.14 -6.55 8.47
C ARG A 196 -1.11 -5.40 8.18
N ALA A 197 -1.36 -5.15 6.90
CA ALA A 197 -2.32 -4.18 6.40
C ALA A 197 -3.30 -4.81 5.39
N PRO A 198 -4.06 -5.84 5.80
CA PRO A 198 -4.98 -6.53 4.92
C PRO A 198 -6.14 -5.62 4.48
N VAL A 199 -6.69 -5.93 3.32
CA VAL A 199 -7.88 -5.26 2.77
C VAL A 199 -8.75 -6.27 2.03
N LEU A 200 -10.06 -6.11 2.15
CA LEU A 200 -11.03 -6.80 1.32
C LEU A 200 -11.33 -5.90 0.10
N ARG A 201 -10.88 -6.28 -1.10
CA ARG A 201 -11.17 -5.53 -2.32
C ARG A 201 -12.42 -6.11 -3.00
N PRO A 202 -13.47 -5.33 -3.26
CA PRO A 202 -14.62 -5.84 -4.01
C PRO A 202 -14.21 -6.18 -5.46
N ASP A 203 -14.59 -7.37 -5.93
CA ASP A 203 -14.48 -7.76 -7.34
C ASP A 203 -15.83 -7.55 -8.04
N ALA A 204 -15.79 -7.11 -9.30
CA ALA A 204 -16.95 -6.95 -10.17
C ALA A 204 -17.74 -8.26 -10.38
N ALA A 205 -17.11 -9.43 -10.18
CA ALA A 205 -17.73 -10.75 -10.30
C ALA A 205 -18.39 -11.28 -8.99
N ALA A 206 -18.62 -10.42 -7.99
CA ALA A 206 -19.24 -10.73 -6.69
C ALA A 206 -18.40 -11.56 -5.70
N ASN A 207 -17.15 -11.90 -6.04
CA ASN A 207 -16.22 -12.54 -5.11
C ASN A 207 -15.22 -11.50 -4.61
N SER A 208 -15.44 -10.94 -3.42
CA SER A 208 -14.45 -10.02 -2.83
C SER A 208 -13.07 -10.71 -2.74
N ALA A 209 -12.02 -10.02 -3.16
CA ALA A 209 -10.65 -10.49 -3.08
C ALA A 209 -10.06 -10.13 -1.72
N LEU A 210 -9.61 -11.15 -0.98
CA LEU A 210 -8.91 -10.97 0.27
C LEU A 210 -7.44 -10.69 -0.08
N VAL A 211 -7.00 -9.45 0.13
CA VAL A 211 -5.60 -9.07 -0.10
C VAL A 211 -4.91 -9.00 1.26
N ASP A 212 -3.87 -9.80 1.46
CA ASP A 212 -2.97 -9.66 2.59
C ASP A 212 -1.75 -8.83 2.20
N ARG A 213 -1.42 -7.83 3.00
CA ARG A 213 -0.21 -7.02 2.84
C ARG A 213 0.61 -7.11 4.11
N ARG A 214 1.87 -7.48 3.99
CA ARG A 214 2.75 -7.75 5.12
C ARG A 214 4.06 -7.00 4.94
N LEU A 215 4.50 -6.32 5.99
CA LEU A 215 5.87 -5.80 6.05
C LEU A 215 6.73 -6.84 6.74
N VAL A 216 7.77 -7.32 6.07
CA VAL A 216 8.54 -8.49 6.51
C VAL A 216 10.05 -8.26 6.36
N ASP A 217 10.83 -9.02 7.12
CA ASP A 217 12.23 -9.24 6.79
C ASP A 217 12.32 -10.14 5.55
N LEU A 218 13.21 -9.77 4.63
CA LEU A 218 13.53 -10.52 3.43
C LEU A 218 14.91 -11.15 3.56
N MET A 219 15.10 -12.26 2.85
CA MET A 219 16.39 -12.90 2.68
C MET A 219 16.57 -13.23 1.19
N ALA A 220 17.64 -12.74 0.58
CA ALA A 220 18.02 -13.14 -0.76
C ALA A 220 18.58 -14.58 -0.75
N ASP A 221 18.61 -15.23 -1.92
CA ASP A 221 19.12 -16.60 -2.09
C ASP A 221 20.58 -16.77 -1.60
N ASP A 222 21.37 -15.69 -1.63
CA ASP A 222 22.75 -15.66 -1.16
C ASP A 222 22.90 -15.26 0.32
N GLY A 223 21.79 -15.19 1.05
CA GLY A 223 21.76 -14.88 2.48
C GLY A 223 21.85 -13.39 2.82
N ARG A 224 21.70 -12.48 1.84
CA ARG A 224 21.65 -11.04 2.12
C ARG A 224 20.31 -10.63 2.73
N PRO A 225 20.30 -9.98 3.92
CA PRO A 225 19.06 -9.53 4.55
C PRO A 225 18.47 -8.31 3.83
N GLY A 226 17.16 -8.11 3.98
CA GLY A 226 16.44 -6.96 3.48
C GLY A 226 15.12 -6.75 4.21
N ILE A 227 14.38 -5.73 3.80
CA ILE A 227 13.02 -5.46 4.27
C ILE A 227 12.16 -5.20 3.04
N GLY A 228 10.90 -5.63 3.09
CA GLY A 228 9.97 -5.27 2.04
C GLY A 228 8.53 -5.61 2.36
N TRP A 229 7.68 -5.18 1.45
CA TRP A 229 6.26 -5.51 1.44
C TRP A 229 6.00 -6.77 0.62
N VAL A 230 5.14 -7.63 1.14
CA VAL A 230 4.58 -8.79 0.46
C VAL A 230 3.08 -8.57 0.33
N GLU A 231 2.56 -8.60 -0.90
CA GLU A 231 1.13 -8.54 -1.20
C GLU A 231 0.67 -9.88 -1.79
N GLU A 232 -0.40 -10.47 -1.25
CA GLU A 232 -0.88 -11.79 -1.65
C GLU A 232 -2.40 -11.84 -1.70
N LEU A 233 -2.96 -12.52 -2.71
CA LEU A 233 -4.37 -12.91 -2.73
C LEU A 233 -4.57 -14.15 -1.85
N VAL A 234 -5.39 -14.02 -0.82
CA VAL A 234 -5.77 -15.12 0.07
C VAL A 234 -6.99 -15.82 -0.51
N VAL A 235 -6.88 -17.14 -0.67
CA VAL A 235 -8.01 -17.99 -0.98
C VAL A 235 -8.62 -18.42 0.37
N PRO A 236 -9.89 -18.12 0.65
CA PRO A 236 -10.53 -18.60 1.88
C PRO A 236 -10.48 -20.14 1.91
N GLU A 237 -10.06 -20.72 3.03
CA GLU A 237 -10.27 -22.15 3.26
C GLU A 237 -11.78 -22.41 3.32
N VAL A 238 -12.26 -23.36 2.50
CA VAL A 238 -13.68 -23.76 2.36
C VAL A 238 -14.06 -24.73 3.46
#